data_AF-A0A8T2CBH8-F1
#
_entry.id   AF-A0A8T2CBH8-F1
#
_cell.length_a   1.000
_cell.length_b   1.000
_cell.length_c   1.000
_cell.angle_alpha   90.00
_cell.angle_beta   90.00
_cell.angle_gamma   90.00
#
_symmetry.space_group_name_H-M   'P 1'
#
loop_
_entity.id
_entity.type
_entity.pdbx_description
1 polymer ?
#
loop_
_entity_poly.entity_id
_entity_poly.type
_entity_poly.pdbx_seq_one_letter_code
_entity_poly.pdbx_strand_id
1 'polypeptide(L)'
;MIMRRSLSLRSITMMILMAVLVWSVTLETCIARRGRHWRHSHRSSSDLSDSLSNKKPKSHGNSHHHSSHNNNHHHKSKPKPKPKLKTPPKAHDNNSPVVSGPPKVQPPPLPPQKGSQVFNVMDFGAKGDGKCDDTKAFEAAWVAACKIEASVMLVPPEYTYLVGPISFSGPYCQANIVFQLDGTIIAPTDSKTWGKGLMWWIDFTKLKGIKVQGKGVIDGRGSGWWQQDSPFIDSDTKLIVPLNNSANQNPPMPIRSELDERMPSIKPTALRFSGSFGVEVTGITIQNSPQCHLKFDDCVGVVVHDIAVSSPGDSPNTDGIHLQNTKDVLIHSTTLACGDDCISIQTGCSNVFVHNVNCGPGHGISIGSLGKEGTKACVSNITVRDVAMHNTMTGVRIKTWQGGVGSVKGIIFSNIQLNQVQIPITINQFYCDHSKCKNQTSAVAVEGVTYERIKGTYTVKPVHFACSDNFPCVDVQLSSIELKPVQEKYRMYDAYCWQTFGELNTPTLPPIDCLKIGKPPRNKVQSDHDVC
;
A
#
# COMPACT_ATOMS: atom_id res chain seq x y z
N MET A 1 70.70 46.17 9.05
CA MET A 1 69.82 46.03 10.24
C MET A 1 68.48 45.47 9.78
N ILE A 2 68.37 44.14 9.65
CA ILE A 2 67.13 43.43 9.28
C ILE A 2 66.85 42.47 10.44
N MET A 3 65.91 42.84 11.31
CA MET A 3 65.47 42.01 12.43
C MET A 3 64.52 40.93 11.88
N ARG A 4 65.04 39.73 11.63
CA ARG A 4 64.23 38.53 11.44
C ARG A 4 63.62 38.13 12.80
N ARG A 5 62.34 38.44 13.03
CA ARG A 5 61.57 37.86 14.13
C ARG A 5 61.37 36.36 13.83
N SER A 6 62.10 35.49 14.51
CA SER A 6 61.83 34.05 14.44
C SER A 6 60.51 33.76 15.17
N LEU A 7 59.52 33.19 14.47
CA LEU A 7 58.40 32.57 15.15
C LEU A 7 58.92 31.39 15.98
N SER A 8 58.77 31.47 17.30
CA SER A 8 59.10 30.37 18.22
C SER A 8 58.23 29.15 17.89
N LEU A 9 58.81 27.94 17.94
CA LEU A 9 58.09 26.68 17.74
C LEU A 9 56.83 26.58 18.63
N ARG A 10 56.84 27.20 19.83
CA ARG A 10 55.69 27.27 20.75
C ARG A 10 54.52 28.08 20.17
N SER A 11 54.80 29.11 19.39
CA SER A 11 53.77 29.95 18.75
C SER A 11 53.12 29.23 17.57
N ILE A 12 53.87 28.39 16.85
CA ILE A 12 53.35 27.57 15.75
C ILE A 12 52.49 26.44 16.31
N THR A 13 52.93 25.78 17.39
CA THR A 13 52.13 24.73 18.07
C THR A 13 50.83 25.29 18.63
N MET A 14 50.83 26.49 19.22
CA MET A 14 49.59 27.12 19.68
C MET A 14 48.64 27.49 18.53
N MET A 15 49.15 27.99 17.39
CA MET A 15 48.30 28.26 16.24
C MET A 15 47.70 26.97 15.66
N ILE A 16 48.47 25.89 15.58
CA ILE A 16 47.96 24.59 15.13
C ILE A 16 46.93 24.05 16.13
N LEU A 17 47.17 24.16 17.44
CA LEU A 17 46.23 23.72 18.47
C LEU A 17 44.92 24.52 18.42
N MET A 18 45.00 25.85 18.23
CA MET A 18 43.84 26.71 18.06
C MET A 18 43.11 26.43 16.74
N ALA A 19 43.84 26.17 15.66
CA ALA A 19 43.24 25.75 14.39
C ALA A 19 42.52 24.41 14.55
N VAL A 20 43.12 23.42 15.22
CA VAL A 20 42.50 22.11 15.52
C VAL A 20 41.32 22.25 16.47
N LEU A 21 41.39 23.12 17.48
CA LEU A 21 40.28 23.42 18.39
C LEU A 21 39.14 24.11 17.65
N VAL A 22 39.43 25.08 16.78
CA VAL A 22 38.41 25.72 15.93
C VAL A 22 37.82 24.71 14.95
N TRP A 23 38.66 23.85 14.34
CA TRP A 23 38.22 22.79 13.43
C TRP A 23 37.38 21.72 14.14
N SER A 24 37.71 21.38 15.38
CA SER A 24 36.95 20.42 16.20
C SER A 24 35.69 21.02 16.81
N VAL A 25 35.60 22.34 17.00
CA VAL A 25 34.38 23.04 17.40
C VAL A 25 33.43 23.26 16.20
N THR A 26 33.95 23.33 14.97
CA THR A 26 33.13 23.33 13.74
C THR A 26 32.71 21.94 13.27
N LEU A 27 33.29 20.88 13.83
CA LEU A 27 32.79 19.50 13.70
C LEU A 27 31.62 19.31 14.69
N GLU A 28 30.49 19.98 14.45
CA GLU A 28 29.23 19.43 14.92
C GLU A 28 29.09 18.05 14.25
N THR A 29 29.32 16.99 15.02
CA THR A 29 29.01 15.63 14.59
C THR A 29 27.54 15.63 14.16
N CYS A 30 27.28 15.54 12.86
CA CYS A 30 25.95 15.68 12.23
C CYS A 30 25.10 14.41 12.43
N ILE A 31 25.11 13.91 13.66
CA ILE A 31 24.30 12.81 14.17
C ILE A 31 23.46 13.41 15.29
N ALA A 32 22.15 13.35 15.16
CA ALA A 32 21.24 13.74 16.23
C ALA A 32 21.62 12.99 17.52
N ARG A 33 22.03 13.74 18.55
CA ARG A 33 22.47 13.15 19.83
C ARG A 33 21.27 12.60 20.57
N ARG A 34 21.42 11.41 21.17
CA ARG A 34 20.45 10.83 22.12
C ARG A 34 20.10 11.88 23.18
N GLY A 35 18.83 12.29 23.24
CA GLY A 35 18.33 13.20 24.28
C GLY A 35 18.78 12.75 25.67
N ARG A 36 19.29 13.69 26.48
CA ARG A 36 19.69 13.40 27.86
C ARG A 36 18.47 12.92 28.66
N HIS A 37 18.67 11.86 29.44
CA HIS A 37 17.67 11.21 30.29
C HIS A 37 16.77 12.24 31.01
N TRP A 38 15.48 12.25 30.65
CA TRP A 38 14.45 12.86 31.48
C TRP A 38 14.30 12.02 32.75
N ARG A 39 14.95 12.45 33.84
CA ARG A 39 14.64 11.95 35.19
C ARG A 39 13.31 12.56 35.61
N HIS A 40 12.22 11.79 35.51
CA HIS A 40 11.05 12.08 36.32
C HIS A 40 11.41 11.87 37.80
N SER A 41 11.25 12.94 38.59
CA SER A 41 11.32 12.86 40.04
C SER A 41 10.12 12.10 40.57
N HIS A 42 10.24 10.78 40.74
CA HIS A 42 9.33 10.03 41.59
C HIS A 42 9.92 9.94 42.99
N ARG A 43 9.17 10.54 43.92
CA ARG A 43 9.33 10.42 45.36
C ARG A 43 9.33 8.93 45.73
N SER A 44 10.38 8.52 46.42
CA SER A 44 10.58 7.21 46.99
C SER A 44 9.52 6.88 48.04
N SER A 45 8.93 5.69 47.94
CA SER A 45 8.61 4.88 49.11
C SER A 45 8.97 3.44 48.75
N SER A 46 9.99 2.95 49.44
CA SER A 46 10.25 1.53 49.69
C SER A 46 8.99 0.88 50.31
N ASP A 47 8.69 -0.40 50.19
CA ASP A 47 9.53 -1.55 50.48
C ASP A 47 8.79 -2.85 50.10
N LEU A 48 9.59 -3.91 50.06
CA LEU A 48 9.29 -5.33 50.23
C LEU A 48 8.98 -6.23 49.01
N SER A 49 9.70 -7.34 49.08
CA SER A 49 10.01 -8.36 48.11
C SER A 49 9.18 -9.63 48.30
N ASP A 50 9.36 -10.51 47.31
CA ASP A 50 9.38 -11.98 47.38
C ASP A 50 8.10 -12.84 47.26
N SER A 51 8.14 -13.60 46.15
CA SER A 51 8.05 -15.07 46.10
C SER A 51 6.69 -15.76 45.86
N LEU A 52 6.56 -16.23 44.62
CA LEU A 52 6.18 -17.58 44.17
C LEU A 52 5.46 -18.57 45.12
N SER A 53 4.33 -19.04 44.57
CA SER A 53 3.95 -20.46 44.33
C SER A 53 2.96 -21.19 45.24
N ASN A 54 1.99 -21.80 44.53
CA ASN A 54 1.24 -23.02 44.81
C ASN A 54 0.29 -23.11 46.02
N LYS A 55 -1.02 -23.27 45.73
CA LYS A 55 -1.77 -24.54 45.93
C LYS A 55 -3.26 -24.42 45.52
N LYS A 56 -3.71 -25.33 44.66
CA LYS A 56 -5.11 -25.84 44.61
C LYS A 56 -5.31 -26.82 45.78
N PRO A 57 -6.55 -27.01 46.29
CA PRO A 57 -7.43 -28.08 45.81
C PRO A 57 -8.92 -27.64 45.64
N LYS A 58 -9.66 -28.16 44.66
CA LYS A 58 -10.76 -29.19 44.74
C LYS A 58 -11.85 -28.86 45.80
N SER A 59 -13.15 -29.12 45.64
CA SER A 59 -14.09 -29.63 44.63
C SER A 59 -15.46 -29.68 45.36
N HIS A 60 -16.53 -30.03 44.64
CA HIS A 60 -17.92 -30.32 45.06
C HIS A 60 -18.83 -29.07 45.05
N GLY A 61 -19.94 -29.01 44.32
CA GLY A 61 -20.75 -30.05 43.70
C GLY A 61 -22.16 -29.95 44.29
N ASN A 62 -23.13 -29.45 43.51
CA ASN A 62 -24.40 -30.16 43.29
C ASN A 62 -25.34 -29.40 42.36
N SER A 63 -25.92 -30.22 41.48
CA SER A 63 -27.08 -29.97 40.64
C SER A 63 -28.36 -29.83 41.49
N HIS A 64 -29.39 -29.14 41.00
CA HIS A 64 -30.68 -29.79 40.67
C HIS A 64 -31.69 -28.82 40.04
N HIS A 65 -32.40 -29.40 39.07
CA HIS A 65 -33.53 -28.92 38.27
C HIS A 65 -34.83 -28.65 39.06
N HIS A 66 -35.69 -27.77 38.52
CA HIS A 66 -37.06 -28.04 37.99
C HIS A 66 -37.90 -26.75 38.03
N SER A 67 -38.41 -26.25 36.89
CA SER A 67 -39.80 -26.40 36.36
C SER A 67 -40.86 -25.69 37.24
N SER A 68 -41.91 -24.99 36.81
CA SER A 68 -42.61 -24.80 35.53
C SER A 68 -43.75 -23.77 35.75
N HIS A 69 -44.31 -23.23 34.65
CA HIS A 69 -45.70 -22.72 34.48
C HIS A 69 -46.12 -21.37 35.14
N ASN A 70 -47.01 -20.54 34.58
CA ASN A 70 -47.65 -20.36 33.25
C ASN A 70 -48.44 -19.02 33.25
N ASN A 71 -48.83 -18.55 32.05
CA ASN A 71 -49.99 -17.71 31.65
C ASN A 71 -49.85 -16.21 31.28
N ASN A 72 -50.05 -15.99 29.96
CA ASN A 72 -50.94 -15.05 29.24
C ASN A 72 -50.97 -13.54 29.56
N HIS A 73 -50.72 -12.69 28.54
CA HIS A 73 -51.77 -12.19 27.63
C HIS A 73 -51.22 -11.34 26.46
N HIS A 74 -51.97 -11.36 25.34
CA HIS A 74 -51.77 -10.70 24.05
C HIS A 74 -51.87 -9.16 24.09
N HIS A 75 -51.15 -8.47 23.19
CA HIS A 75 -51.76 -7.64 22.13
C HIS A 75 -50.75 -7.18 21.06
N LYS A 76 -51.09 -7.42 19.79
CA LYS A 76 -50.44 -6.89 18.57
C LYS A 76 -51.25 -5.69 18.07
N SER A 77 -50.58 -4.65 17.55
CA SER A 77 -51.21 -3.62 16.71
C SER A 77 -50.32 -3.28 15.49
N LYS A 78 -50.96 -3.26 14.31
CA LYS A 78 -50.43 -2.87 13.00
C LYS A 78 -50.84 -1.40 12.69
N PRO A 79 -50.12 -0.67 11.82
CA PRO A 79 -50.38 0.74 11.54
C PRO A 79 -51.41 0.98 10.41
N LYS A 80 -52.07 2.15 10.43
CA LYS A 80 -53.03 2.64 9.42
C LYS A 80 -52.59 4.00 8.83
N PRO A 81 -53.14 4.44 7.67
CA PRO A 81 -52.39 5.11 6.60
C PRO A 81 -52.56 6.64 6.50
N LYS A 82 -51.70 7.25 5.65
CA LYS A 82 -51.63 8.68 5.27
C LYS A 82 -52.82 9.15 4.38
N PRO A 83 -53.25 10.42 4.47
CA PRO A 83 -54.04 11.09 3.43
C PRO A 83 -53.17 11.89 2.42
N LYS A 84 -53.66 11.96 1.18
CA LYS A 84 -53.10 12.68 0.02
C LYS A 84 -53.41 14.18 0.07
N LEU A 85 -52.48 15.03 -0.40
CA LEU A 85 -52.72 16.45 -0.69
C LEU A 85 -52.78 16.71 -2.20
N LYS A 86 -53.59 17.71 -2.58
CA LYS A 86 -53.99 18.10 -3.96
C LYS A 86 -52.90 18.87 -4.72
N THR A 87 -53.00 18.83 -6.06
CA THR A 87 -52.19 19.56 -7.05
C THR A 87 -52.51 21.08 -7.14
N PRO A 88 -51.64 21.91 -7.75
CA PRO A 88 -51.52 23.36 -7.51
C PRO A 88 -52.18 24.26 -8.57
N PRO A 89 -52.38 25.57 -8.29
CA PRO A 89 -52.54 26.61 -9.31
C PRO A 89 -51.24 27.41 -9.57
N LYS A 90 -51.26 28.13 -10.70
CA LYS A 90 -50.16 28.72 -11.47
C LYS A 90 -49.52 29.99 -10.87
N ALA A 91 -48.34 30.28 -11.43
CA ALA A 91 -47.36 31.32 -11.13
C ALA A 91 -47.84 32.78 -11.23
N HIS A 92 -47.24 33.63 -10.39
CA HIS A 92 -47.01 35.06 -10.61
C HIS A 92 -45.72 35.51 -9.91
N ASP A 93 -45.19 36.64 -10.39
CA ASP A 93 -43.79 37.04 -10.41
C ASP A 93 -43.16 37.61 -9.11
N ASN A 94 -41.82 37.66 -9.17
CA ASN A 94 -40.90 38.68 -8.63
C ASN A 94 -40.37 38.62 -7.17
N ASN A 95 -39.05 38.35 -7.13
CA ASN A 95 -37.97 38.98 -6.35
C ASN A 95 -37.92 38.98 -4.80
N SER A 96 -36.86 38.29 -4.33
CA SER A 96 -36.09 38.42 -3.06
C SER A 96 -36.41 37.39 -1.95
N PRO A 97 -35.48 37.10 -1.02
CA PRO A 97 -34.04 36.82 -1.12
C PRO A 97 -33.74 35.33 -0.78
N VAL A 98 -32.51 34.87 -1.06
CA VAL A 98 -32.04 33.50 -0.76
C VAL A 98 -32.11 33.22 0.74
N VAL A 99 -33.02 32.34 1.16
CA VAL A 99 -33.07 31.77 2.52
C VAL A 99 -32.14 30.56 2.57
N SER A 100 -31.08 30.67 3.36
CA SER A 100 -30.19 29.57 3.72
C SER A 100 -30.97 28.47 4.46
N GLY A 101 -30.90 27.24 3.98
CA GLY A 101 -31.46 26.07 4.66
C GLY A 101 -30.80 25.82 6.04
N PRO A 102 -31.47 25.09 6.95
CA PRO A 102 -30.97 24.87 8.29
C PRO A 102 -29.65 24.06 8.27
N PRO A 103 -28.72 24.31 9.20
CA PRO A 103 -27.45 23.60 9.24
C PRO A 103 -27.69 22.10 9.43
N LYS A 104 -26.97 21.27 8.67
CA LYS A 104 -26.80 19.85 8.99
C LYS A 104 -26.24 19.76 10.41
N VAL A 105 -27.03 19.23 11.32
CA VAL A 105 -26.58 18.85 12.67
C VAL A 105 -25.52 17.76 12.49
N GLN A 106 -24.26 18.14 12.61
CA GLN A 106 -23.17 17.19 12.77
C GLN A 106 -23.40 16.43 14.09
N PRO A 107 -23.20 15.10 14.14
CA PRO A 107 -23.13 14.41 15.43
C PRO A 107 -22.04 15.08 16.28
N PRO A 108 -22.23 15.21 17.60
CA PRO A 108 -21.24 15.85 18.46
C PRO A 108 -19.87 15.21 18.24
N PRO A 109 -18.79 15.99 18.17
CA PRO A 109 -17.44 15.44 18.24
C PRO A 109 -17.37 14.56 19.49
N LEU A 110 -16.82 13.35 19.33
CA LEU A 110 -16.43 12.53 20.47
C LEU A 110 -15.63 13.42 21.43
N PRO A 111 -15.92 13.38 22.74
CA PRO A 111 -15.18 14.19 23.70
C PRO A 111 -13.68 13.96 23.51
N PRO A 112 -12.84 15.01 23.54
CA PRO A 112 -11.40 14.86 23.41
C PRO A 112 -10.92 13.84 24.44
N GLN A 113 -10.27 12.76 23.98
CA GLN A 113 -9.71 11.78 24.86
C GLN A 113 -8.73 12.48 25.81
N LYS A 114 -9.08 12.45 27.09
CA LYS A 114 -8.32 13.02 28.18
C LYS A 114 -7.03 12.20 28.32
N GLY A 115 -5.93 12.62 27.69
CA GLY A 115 -4.58 12.12 28.00
C GLY A 115 -3.67 11.63 26.88
N SER A 116 -3.90 11.93 25.59
CA SER A 116 -2.92 11.56 24.55
C SER A 116 -1.62 12.35 24.73
N GLN A 117 -0.57 11.69 25.23
CA GLN A 117 0.74 12.29 25.41
C GLN A 117 1.44 12.43 24.06
N VAL A 118 1.96 13.63 23.78
CA VAL A 118 2.66 13.96 22.53
C VAL A 118 4.17 13.85 22.73
N PHE A 119 4.85 13.16 21.81
CA PHE A 119 6.29 12.97 21.75
C PHE A 119 6.80 13.56 20.43
N ASN A 120 7.21 14.84 20.46
CA ASN A 120 7.74 15.54 19.30
C ASN A 120 9.20 15.12 19.04
N VAL A 121 9.54 14.67 17.83
CA VAL A 121 10.90 14.23 17.48
C VAL A 121 11.98 15.30 17.73
N MET A 122 11.62 16.59 17.70
CA MET A 122 12.52 17.70 18.02
C MET A 122 12.97 17.66 19.49
N ASP A 123 12.09 17.26 20.41
CA ASP A 123 12.42 17.13 21.85
C ASP A 123 13.41 15.99 22.13
N PHE A 124 13.58 15.09 21.14
CA PHE A 124 14.52 13.97 21.18
C PHE A 124 15.83 14.24 20.42
N GLY A 125 16.02 15.48 19.95
CA GLY A 125 17.26 15.95 19.36
C GLY A 125 17.31 15.91 17.83
N ALA A 126 16.17 15.71 17.16
CA ALA A 126 16.10 15.84 15.71
C ALA A 126 16.47 17.27 15.27
N LYS A 127 17.23 17.38 14.19
CA LYS A 127 17.67 18.64 13.59
C LYS A 127 16.67 19.13 12.54
N GLY A 128 16.13 18.23 11.72
CA GLY A 128 15.10 18.60 10.74
C GLY A 128 15.61 19.50 9.60
N ASP A 129 16.92 19.45 9.29
CA ASP A 129 17.60 20.27 8.28
C ASP A 129 17.84 19.57 6.93
N GLY A 130 17.40 18.32 6.80
CA GLY A 130 17.56 17.46 5.63
C GLY A 130 19.00 16.99 5.38
N LYS A 131 19.91 17.20 6.34
CA LYS A 131 21.35 16.91 6.19
C LYS A 131 21.87 16.03 7.32
N CYS A 132 21.51 16.33 8.55
CA CYS A 132 21.94 15.53 9.69
C CYS A 132 21.06 14.30 9.88
N ASP A 133 21.71 13.20 10.29
CA ASP A 133 21.03 11.95 10.54
C ASP A 133 20.15 12.07 11.80
N ASP A 134 18.84 12.07 11.59
CA ASP A 134 17.80 12.20 12.60
C ASP A 134 17.29 10.84 13.11
N THR A 135 17.82 9.72 12.60
CA THR A 135 17.35 8.36 12.92
C THR A 135 17.29 8.10 14.43
N LYS A 136 18.32 8.52 15.16
CA LYS A 136 18.41 8.30 16.62
C LYS A 136 17.37 9.10 17.41
N ALA A 137 16.96 10.28 16.92
CA ALA A 137 15.90 11.05 17.54
C ALA A 137 14.53 10.37 17.33
N PHE A 138 14.28 9.85 16.12
CA PHE A 138 13.08 9.07 15.82
C PHE A 138 12.99 7.79 16.64
N GLU A 139 14.08 7.02 16.76
CA GLU A 139 14.15 5.84 17.63
C GLU A 139 13.81 6.19 19.09
N ALA A 140 14.36 7.28 19.62
CA ALA A 140 14.15 7.68 21.00
C ALA A 140 12.72 8.17 21.26
N ALA A 141 12.15 8.95 20.33
CA ALA A 141 10.76 9.39 20.39
C ALA A 141 9.80 8.20 20.35
N TRP A 142 10.04 7.22 19.48
CA TRP A 142 9.26 6.00 19.40
C TRP A 142 9.31 5.18 20.70
N VAL A 143 10.49 4.97 21.27
CA VAL A 143 10.65 4.24 22.55
C VAL A 143 9.87 4.90 23.69
N ALA A 144 9.72 6.23 23.67
CA ALA A 144 8.91 6.95 24.64
C ALA A 144 7.41 6.81 24.36
N ALA A 145 6.97 7.04 23.12
CA ALA A 145 5.58 6.90 22.69
C ALA A 145 5.02 5.49 22.89
N CYS A 146 5.81 4.47 22.57
CA CYS A 146 5.49 3.05 22.69
C CYS A 146 5.00 2.63 24.09
N LYS A 147 5.38 3.36 25.15
CA LYS A 147 5.02 3.02 26.54
C LYS A 147 3.63 3.50 26.94
N ILE A 148 3.00 4.35 26.14
CA ILE A 148 1.78 5.06 26.50
C ILE A 148 0.70 4.73 25.47
N GLU A 149 -0.44 4.24 25.95
CA GLU A 149 -1.60 3.96 25.10
C GLU A 149 -2.12 5.24 24.45
N ALA A 150 -2.49 5.14 23.17
CA ALA A 150 -3.02 6.26 22.40
C ALA A 150 -2.10 7.51 22.38
N SER A 151 -0.79 7.32 22.52
CA SER A 151 0.18 8.41 22.40
C SER A 151 0.32 8.91 20.97
N VAL A 152 0.82 10.14 20.82
CA VAL A 152 1.12 10.74 19.52
C VAL A 152 2.63 10.91 19.40
N MET A 153 3.26 10.27 18.41
CA MET A 153 4.60 10.63 17.96
C MET A 153 4.48 11.69 16.87
N LEU A 154 4.98 12.90 17.12
CA LEU A 154 4.82 14.06 16.24
C LEU A 154 6.10 14.32 15.44
N VAL A 155 5.96 14.36 14.11
CA VAL A 155 6.94 14.85 13.14
C VAL A 155 6.41 16.18 12.59
N PRO A 156 6.83 17.33 13.16
CA PRO A 156 6.21 18.62 12.88
C PRO A 156 6.44 19.12 11.44
N PRO A 157 5.56 20.02 10.94
CA PRO A 157 5.69 20.61 9.60
C PRO A 157 6.92 21.52 9.51
N GLU A 158 7.24 21.98 8.30
CA GLU A 158 8.34 22.91 7.97
C GLU A 158 9.77 22.34 8.07
N TYR A 159 9.93 21.17 8.71
CA TYR A 159 11.22 20.47 8.82
C TYR A 159 11.37 19.35 7.79
N THR A 160 12.63 19.05 7.45
CA THR A 160 13.02 17.92 6.61
C THR A 160 13.96 17.01 7.39
N TYR A 161 13.60 15.75 7.60
CA TYR A 161 14.35 14.80 8.42
C TYR A 161 15.07 13.79 7.54
N LEU A 162 16.40 13.75 7.60
CA LEU A 162 17.17 12.67 6.97
C LEU A 162 17.15 11.47 7.92
N VAL A 163 16.43 10.42 7.55
CA VAL A 163 16.22 9.24 8.41
C VAL A 163 16.68 8.00 7.66
N GLY A 164 17.63 7.27 8.22
CA GLY A 164 18.09 5.98 7.70
C GLY A 164 17.06 4.85 7.90
N PRO A 165 17.42 3.62 7.53
CA PRO A 165 16.56 2.46 7.76
C PRO A 165 16.17 2.34 9.24
N ILE A 166 14.87 2.35 9.53
CA ILE A 166 14.32 2.32 10.88
C ILE A 166 13.11 1.38 10.98
N SER A 167 13.03 0.63 12.09
CA SER A 167 11.88 -0.21 12.42
C SER A 167 11.27 0.21 13.76
N PHE A 168 10.00 0.60 13.70
CA PHE A 168 9.13 0.90 14.81
C PHE A 168 8.44 -0.38 15.30
N SER A 169 9.14 -1.10 16.17
CA SER A 169 8.72 -2.42 16.66
C SER A 169 7.72 -2.33 17.82
N GLY A 170 6.62 -3.07 17.68
CA GLY A 170 5.43 -3.07 18.53
C GLY A 170 5.16 -4.23 19.50
N PRO A 171 5.93 -5.34 19.60
CA PRO A 171 5.54 -6.48 20.46
C PRO A 171 5.27 -6.12 21.94
N TYR A 172 5.83 -5.01 22.41
CA TYR A 172 5.69 -4.51 23.78
C TYR A 172 5.11 -3.09 23.84
N CYS A 173 4.62 -2.56 22.73
CA CYS A 173 4.01 -1.24 22.70
C CYS A 173 2.56 -1.28 23.15
N GLN A 174 2.15 -0.21 23.81
CA GLN A 174 0.73 0.05 24.05
C GLN A 174 -0.01 0.29 22.72
N ALA A 175 -1.32 0.06 22.72
CA ALA A 175 -2.13 0.13 21.52
C ALA A 175 -2.44 1.57 21.10
N ASN A 176 -2.95 1.71 19.87
CA ASN A 176 -3.58 2.93 19.35
C ASN A 176 -2.63 4.13 19.19
N ILE A 177 -1.32 3.89 19.09
CA ILE A 177 -0.33 4.94 18.84
C ILE A 177 -0.66 5.66 17.53
N VAL A 178 -0.53 6.98 17.54
CA VAL A 178 -0.67 7.84 16.35
C VAL A 178 0.72 8.34 15.96
N PHE A 179 1.14 8.02 14.74
CA PHE A 179 2.29 8.65 14.10
C PHE A 179 1.79 9.83 13.28
N GLN A 180 1.92 11.04 13.83
CA GLN A 180 1.52 12.29 13.20
C GLN A 180 2.67 12.82 12.34
N LEU A 181 2.57 12.62 11.03
CA LEU A 181 3.52 13.06 10.02
C LEU A 181 3.05 14.34 9.32
N ASP A 182 3.58 15.49 9.73
CA ASP A 182 3.30 16.78 9.11
C ASP A 182 4.53 17.39 8.40
N GLY A 183 5.74 16.93 8.75
CA GLY A 183 7.00 17.29 8.09
C GLY A 183 7.36 16.41 6.89
N THR A 184 8.59 16.57 6.39
CA THR A 184 9.14 15.73 5.32
C THR A 184 10.19 14.77 5.86
N ILE A 185 10.10 13.48 5.56
CA ILE A 185 11.15 12.49 5.84
C ILE A 185 11.80 12.11 4.51
N ILE A 186 13.13 12.17 4.42
CA ILE A 186 13.90 11.85 3.21
C ILE A 186 14.87 10.69 3.45
N ALA A 187 15.01 9.83 2.43
CA ALA A 187 15.91 8.69 2.47
C ALA A 187 17.39 9.09 2.27
N PRO A 188 18.35 8.37 2.86
CA PRO A 188 19.77 8.52 2.55
C PRO A 188 20.09 8.04 1.15
N THR A 189 20.94 8.80 0.46
CA THR A 189 21.47 8.44 -0.87
C THR A 189 22.87 7.84 -0.82
N ASP A 190 23.47 7.71 0.38
CA ASP A 190 24.74 7.01 0.60
C ASP A 190 24.48 5.50 0.72
N SER A 191 25.10 4.72 -0.16
CA SER A 191 25.05 3.24 -0.17
C SER A 191 25.46 2.62 1.16
N LYS A 192 26.41 3.24 1.89
CA LYS A 192 26.91 2.70 3.16
C LYS A 192 25.83 2.60 4.23
N THR A 193 24.88 3.53 4.25
CA THR A 193 23.77 3.54 5.21
C THR A 193 22.87 2.32 5.08
N TRP A 194 22.83 1.70 3.89
CA TRP A 194 21.97 0.54 3.59
C TRP A 194 22.66 -0.80 3.80
N GLY A 195 23.95 -0.82 4.15
CA GLY A 195 24.72 -2.05 4.35
C GLY A 195 24.68 -2.97 3.13
N LYS A 196 24.30 -4.25 3.35
CA LYS A 196 24.14 -5.24 2.26
C LYS A 196 22.80 -5.14 1.51
N GLY A 197 21.97 -4.15 1.85
CA GLY A 197 20.60 -4.01 1.37
C GLY A 197 19.57 -4.50 2.39
N LEU A 198 18.45 -3.77 2.46
CA LEU A 198 17.32 -4.03 3.34
C LEU A 198 16.04 -4.01 2.51
N MET A 199 15.05 -4.82 2.89
CA MET A 199 13.78 -4.92 2.16
C MET A 199 12.82 -3.75 2.43
N TRP A 200 13.14 -2.90 3.40
CA TRP A 200 12.32 -1.79 3.85
C TRP A 200 13.21 -0.63 4.29
N TRP A 201 12.65 0.57 4.22
CA TRP A 201 13.24 1.80 4.76
C TRP A 201 12.60 2.16 6.10
N ILE A 202 11.28 2.37 6.13
CA ILE A 202 10.51 2.61 7.36
C ILE A 202 9.56 1.42 7.57
N ASP A 203 9.73 0.68 8.66
CA ASP A 203 8.91 -0.50 8.99
C ASP A 203 8.17 -0.32 10.31
N PHE A 204 6.86 -0.55 10.31
CA PHE A 204 6.00 -0.61 11.49
C PHE A 204 5.62 -2.08 11.71
N THR A 205 6.15 -2.70 12.75
CA THR A 205 6.05 -4.16 12.92
C THR A 205 5.37 -4.56 14.22
N LYS A 206 4.45 -5.52 14.14
CA LYS A 206 3.76 -6.15 15.28
C LYS A 206 3.03 -5.15 16.18
N LEU A 207 2.31 -4.21 15.57
CA LEU A 207 1.55 -3.17 16.26
C LEU A 207 0.05 -3.47 16.31
N LYS A 208 -0.64 -2.85 17.26
CA LYS A 208 -2.09 -2.93 17.43
C LYS A 208 -2.70 -1.53 17.40
N GLY A 209 -3.55 -1.24 16.41
CA GLY A 209 -4.25 0.04 16.31
C GLY A 209 -3.39 1.20 15.82
N ILE A 210 -2.23 0.95 15.20
CA ILE A 210 -1.34 2.02 14.75
C ILE A 210 -2.03 2.87 13.66
N LYS A 211 -1.99 4.19 13.84
CA LYS A 211 -2.46 5.15 12.84
C LYS A 211 -1.31 6.02 12.36
N VAL A 212 -1.05 6.02 11.06
CA VAL A 212 -0.14 6.97 10.41
C VAL A 212 -1.01 8.02 9.71
N GLN A 213 -0.90 9.27 10.14
CA GLN A 213 -1.73 10.36 9.61
C GLN A 213 -0.94 11.65 9.46
N GLY A 214 -1.51 12.61 8.74
CA GLY A 214 -1.00 13.98 8.66
C GLY A 214 -1.01 14.50 7.23
N LYS A 215 -0.21 15.54 6.96
CA LYS A 215 -0.06 16.13 5.61
C LYS A 215 1.38 16.10 5.09
N GLY A 216 2.25 15.43 5.81
CA GLY A 216 3.67 15.34 5.52
C GLY A 216 4.00 14.39 4.37
N VAL A 217 5.29 14.31 4.08
CA VAL A 217 5.83 13.62 2.90
C VAL A 217 6.88 12.59 3.33
N ILE A 218 6.83 11.40 2.75
CA ILE A 218 7.90 10.40 2.77
C ILE A 218 8.52 10.37 1.38
N ASP A 219 9.75 10.88 1.23
CA ASP A 219 10.48 10.88 -0.04
C ASP A 219 11.60 9.83 -0.03
N GLY A 220 11.39 8.75 -0.78
CA GLY A 220 12.33 7.63 -0.88
C GLY A 220 13.59 7.92 -1.70
N ARG A 221 13.67 9.06 -2.41
CA ARG A 221 14.79 9.46 -3.28
C ARG A 221 15.29 8.33 -4.19
N GLY A 222 14.34 7.58 -4.76
CA GLY A 222 14.53 6.30 -5.45
C GLY A 222 15.38 6.31 -6.72
N SER A 223 15.66 7.47 -7.32
CA SER A 223 16.38 7.58 -8.60
C SER A 223 17.72 6.83 -8.67
N GLY A 224 18.47 6.77 -7.56
CA GLY A 224 19.72 6.00 -7.48
C GLY A 224 19.52 4.47 -7.52
N TRP A 225 18.32 3.98 -7.23
CA TRP A 225 17.94 2.56 -7.21
C TRP A 225 17.31 2.08 -8.52
N TRP A 226 16.86 3.00 -9.37
CA TRP A 226 16.18 2.68 -10.63
C TRP A 226 17.15 2.41 -11.79
N GLN A 227 18.45 2.62 -11.57
CA GLN A 227 19.52 2.30 -12.52
C GLN A 227 19.73 0.77 -12.57
N GLN A 228 18.91 0.09 -13.37
CA GLN A 228 18.91 -1.38 -13.51
C GLN A 228 20.08 -1.90 -14.35
N ASP A 229 20.63 -3.04 -13.91
CA ASP A 229 21.61 -3.86 -14.64
C ASP A 229 21.00 -5.17 -15.18
N SER A 230 19.69 -5.40 -15.04
CA SER A 230 19.09 -6.73 -15.30
C SER A 230 17.75 -6.67 -16.07
N PRO A 231 17.54 -7.55 -17.07
CA PRO A 231 16.38 -7.52 -17.96
C PRO A 231 15.21 -8.32 -17.37
N PHE A 232 14.61 -7.87 -16.26
CA PHE A 232 13.32 -8.43 -15.84
C PHE A 232 12.26 -7.99 -16.84
N ILE A 233 11.62 -8.94 -17.54
CA ILE A 233 10.61 -8.66 -18.56
C ILE A 233 9.24 -9.06 -18.01
N ASP A 234 8.35 -8.10 -17.78
CA ASP A 234 6.92 -8.41 -17.58
C ASP A 234 6.40 -9.05 -18.87
N SER A 235 5.86 -10.27 -18.78
CA SER A 235 5.41 -11.04 -19.94
C SER A 235 4.34 -10.33 -20.76
N ASP A 236 3.50 -9.50 -20.13
CA ASP A 236 2.44 -8.76 -20.81
C ASP A 236 3.02 -7.65 -21.70
N THR A 237 4.24 -7.17 -21.41
CA THR A 237 4.98 -6.21 -22.26
C THR A 237 5.21 -6.77 -23.67
N LYS A 238 5.29 -8.10 -23.82
CA LYS A 238 5.43 -8.75 -25.14
C LYS A 238 4.19 -8.54 -26.04
N LEU A 239 3.05 -8.16 -25.47
CA LEU A 239 1.82 -7.83 -26.20
C LEU A 239 1.82 -6.39 -26.74
N ILE A 240 2.72 -5.54 -26.25
CA ILE A 240 2.76 -4.10 -26.54
C ILE A 240 3.85 -3.84 -27.58
N VAL A 241 3.44 -3.79 -28.85
CA VAL A 241 4.37 -3.65 -30.00
C VAL A 241 4.23 -2.25 -30.61
N PRO A 242 5.30 -1.42 -30.66
CA PRO A 242 5.24 -0.10 -31.30
C PRO A 242 4.98 -0.17 -32.81
N LEU A 243 4.29 0.83 -33.38
CA LEU A 243 3.94 0.87 -34.81
C LEU A 243 5.14 0.96 -35.76
N ASN A 244 6.20 1.70 -35.39
CA ASN A 244 7.27 2.08 -36.31
C ASN A 244 8.53 1.20 -36.22
N ASN A 245 8.51 0.04 -35.53
CA ASN A 245 9.70 -0.76 -35.18
C ASN A 245 10.87 0.02 -34.52
N SER A 246 10.67 1.32 -34.26
CA SER A 246 11.52 2.10 -33.39
C SER A 246 11.19 1.60 -32.01
N ALA A 247 12.05 0.72 -31.48
CA ALA A 247 12.14 0.58 -30.04
C ALA A 247 12.11 2.01 -29.49
N ASN A 248 11.19 2.31 -28.58
CA ASN A 248 11.38 3.50 -27.76
C ASN A 248 12.78 3.32 -27.19
N GLN A 249 13.74 4.07 -27.72
CA GLN A 249 14.96 4.31 -26.99
C GLN A 249 14.45 5.06 -25.77
N ASN A 250 14.22 4.33 -24.69
CA ASN A 250 14.22 4.96 -23.38
C ASN A 250 15.48 5.83 -23.41
N PRO A 251 15.36 7.15 -23.17
CA PRO A 251 16.54 8.01 -23.15
C PRO A 251 17.57 7.32 -22.26
N PRO A 252 18.83 7.18 -22.72
CA PRO A 252 19.82 6.45 -21.95
C PRO A 252 19.82 7.01 -20.55
N MET A 253 19.57 6.14 -19.56
CA MET A 253 19.67 6.50 -18.17
C MET A 253 21.03 7.17 -17.97
N PRO A 254 21.11 8.33 -17.28
CA PRO A 254 22.34 9.09 -17.18
C PRO A 254 23.47 8.17 -16.70
N ILE A 255 24.50 8.01 -17.53
CA ILE A 255 25.70 7.25 -17.18
C ILE A 255 26.38 8.01 -16.05
N ARG A 256 26.35 7.45 -14.85
CA ARG A 256 27.10 7.99 -13.73
C ARG A 256 28.57 7.60 -13.89
N SER A 257 29.48 8.53 -13.58
CA SER A 257 30.91 8.22 -13.56
C SER A 257 31.17 7.11 -12.53
N GLU A 258 32.14 6.24 -12.80
CA GLU A 258 32.54 5.08 -11.97
C GLU A 258 32.91 5.42 -10.50
N LEU A 259 32.91 6.70 -10.13
CA LEU A 259 33.26 7.22 -8.81
C LEU A 259 32.10 7.29 -7.81
N ASP A 260 30.85 7.11 -8.24
CA ASP A 260 29.70 7.09 -7.33
C ASP A 260 29.39 5.66 -6.87
N GLU A 261 29.52 5.38 -5.56
CA GLU A 261 29.19 4.07 -4.99
C GLU A 261 27.75 3.67 -5.36
N ARG A 262 27.60 2.47 -5.90
CA ARG A 262 26.33 1.95 -6.40
C ARG A 262 25.42 1.55 -5.24
N MET A 263 24.14 1.87 -5.32
CA MET A 263 23.15 1.39 -4.34
C MET A 263 23.13 -0.15 -4.30
N PRO A 264 22.83 -0.78 -3.15
CA PRO A 264 22.64 -2.23 -3.06
C PRO A 264 21.62 -2.77 -4.06
N SER A 265 21.75 -4.03 -4.46
CA SER A 265 20.81 -4.67 -5.39
C SER A 265 19.41 -4.88 -4.82
N ILE A 266 19.30 -5.00 -3.49
CA ILE A 266 18.03 -5.14 -2.78
C ILE A 266 17.44 -3.75 -2.56
N LYS A 267 16.40 -3.44 -3.33
CA LYS A 267 15.68 -2.17 -3.23
C LYS A 267 14.71 -2.20 -2.04
N PRO A 268 14.75 -1.22 -1.13
CA PRO A 268 13.83 -1.15 0.00
C PRO A 268 12.45 -0.62 -0.41
N THR A 269 11.40 -1.19 0.19
CA THR A 269 10.08 -0.52 0.24
C THR A 269 10.16 0.73 1.11
N ALA A 270 9.54 1.85 0.70
CA ALA A 270 9.59 3.09 1.47
C ALA A 270 8.90 2.97 2.83
N LEU A 271 7.62 2.57 2.86
CA LEU A 271 6.83 2.39 4.07
C LEU A 271 6.24 0.97 4.10
N ARG A 272 6.57 0.21 5.16
CA ARG A 272 6.08 -1.16 5.35
C ARG A 272 5.37 -1.30 6.69
N PHE A 273 4.29 -2.07 6.70
CA PHE A 273 3.68 -2.63 7.89
C PHE A 273 3.81 -4.15 7.86
N SER A 274 4.24 -4.74 8.98
CA SER A 274 4.39 -6.19 9.08
C SER A 274 3.77 -6.75 10.35
N GLY A 275 3.01 -7.85 10.26
CA GLY A 275 2.47 -8.56 11.42
C GLY A 275 1.54 -7.72 12.31
N SER A 276 0.90 -6.69 11.76
CA SER A 276 0.15 -5.67 12.54
C SER A 276 -1.36 -5.79 12.39
N PHE A 277 -2.10 -5.43 13.45
CA PHE A 277 -3.57 -5.51 13.51
C PHE A 277 -4.19 -4.13 13.67
N GLY A 278 -5.20 -3.80 12.86
CA GLY A 278 -5.89 -2.50 12.94
C GLY A 278 -4.98 -1.35 12.52
N VAL A 279 -4.49 -1.38 11.29
CA VAL A 279 -3.62 -0.34 10.74
C VAL A 279 -4.46 0.68 9.96
N GLU A 280 -4.24 1.97 10.21
CA GLU A 280 -4.81 3.06 9.41
C GLU A 280 -3.70 3.95 8.85
N VAL A 281 -3.73 4.22 7.53
CA VAL A 281 -2.81 5.15 6.87
C VAL A 281 -3.62 6.21 6.12
N THR A 282 -3.42 7.49 6.43
CA THR A 282 -4.22 8.56 5.82
C THR A 282 -3.52 9.90 5.66
N GLY A 283 -3.90 10.67 4.63
CA GLY A 283 -3.53 12.08 4.43
C GLY A 283 -2.11 12.35 3.94
N ILE A 284 -1.20 11.40 4.15
CA ILE A 284 0.23 11.55 3.82
C ILE A 284 0.51 11.39 2.31
N THR A 285 1.66 11.93 1.88
CA THR A 285 2.22 11.67 0.55
C THR A 285 3.43 10.74 0.66
N ILE A 286 3.51 9.73 -0.21
CA ILE A 286 4.69 8.85 -0.34
C ILE A 286 5.20 8.98 -1.78
N GLN A 287 6.44 9.43 -1.95
CA GLN A 287 6.99 9.71 -3.28
C GLN A 287 8.37 9.09 -3.50
N ASN A 288 8.69 8.85 -4.77
CA ASN A 288 9.99 8.39 -5.24
C ASN A 288 10.52 7.17 -4.48
N SER A 289 9.67 6.17 -4.23
CA SER A 289 10.12 4.98 -3.51
C SER A 289 11.18 4.20 -4.32
N PRO A 290 12.24 3.66 -3.70
CA PRO A 290 13.19 2.77 -4.36
C PRO A 290 12.54 1.51 -4.96
N GLN A 291 11.49 1.01 -4.30
CA GLN A 291 10.65 -0.12 -4.72
C GLN A 291 9.18 0.25 -4.44
N CYS A 292 8.39 -0.58 -3.76
CA CYS A 292 7.00 -0.27 -3.42
C CYS A 292 6.90 0.95 -2.49
N HIS A 293 5.87 1.78 -2.63
CA HIS A 293 5.66 2.95 -1.78
C HIS A 293 5.09 2.53 -0.41
N LEU A 294 4.00 1.76 -0.42
CA LEU A 294 3.33 1.28 0.79
C LEU A 294 3.12 -0.23 0.71
N LYS A 295 3.63 -0.98 1.69
CA LYS A 295 3.48 -2.45 1.76
C LYS A 295 2.84 -2.90 3.06
N PHE A 296 1.91 -3.84 2.96
CA PHE A 296 1.36 -4.59 4.09
C PHE A 296 1.70 -6.07 3.93
N ASP A 297 2.25 -6.67 4.99
CA ASP A 297 2.65 -8.06 5.01
C ASP A 297 2.21 -8.71 6.33
N ASP A 298 1.36 -9.74 6.25
CA ASP A 298 0.81 -10.43 7.43
C ASP A 298 0.01 -9.49 8.35
N CYS A 299 -0.81 -8.61 7.76
CA CYS A 299 -1.65 -7.67 8.48
C CYS A 299 -3.13 -8.07 8.49
N VAL A 300 -3.89 -7.61 9.48
CA VAL A 300 -5.35 -7.83 9.56
C VAL A 300 -6.04 -6.54 9.96
N GLY A 301 -7.11 -6.15 9.25
CA GLY A 301 -7.83 -4.92 9.50
C GLY A 301 -6.99 -3.72 9.07
N VAL A 302 -6.89 -3.49 7.76
CA VAL A 302 -6.12 -2.41 7.17
C VAL A 302 -7.05 -1.40 6.52
N VAL A 303 -6.88 -0.12 6.82
CA VAL A 303 -7.58 0.98 6.17
C VAL A 303 -6.57 1.96 5.58
N VAL A 304 -6.67 2.23 4.29
CA VAL A 304 -5.85 3.24 3.61
C VAL A 304 -6.76 4.23 2.90
N HIS A 305 -6.65 5.51 3.22
CA HIS A 305 -7.47 6.51 2.55
C HIS A 305 -6.87 7.91 2.50
N ASP A 306 -7.26 8.69 1.50
CA ASP A 306 -6.81 10.08 1.32
C ASP A 306 -5.28 10.22 1.26
N ILE A 307 -4.58 9.19 0.78
CA ILE A 307 -3.12 9.28 0.53
C ILE A 307 -2.84 9.68 -0.93
N ALA A 308 -1.62 10.16 -1.16
CA ALA A 308 -1.08 10.37 -2.50
C ALA A 308 0.23 9.58 -2.67
N VAL A 309 0.34 8.87 -3.80
CA VAL A 309 1.57 8.19 -4.21
C VAL A 309 2.05 8.76 -5.54
N SER A 310 3.35 9.06 -5.64
CA SER A 310 3.95 9.55 -6.89
C SER A 310 5.37 9.03 -7.14
N SER A 311 5.63 8.57 -8.36
CA SER A 311 6.96 8.33 -8.93
C SER A 311 6.87 8.40 -10.46
N PRO A 312 8.00 8.54 -11.19
CA PRO A 312 8.00 8.50 -12.65
C PRO A 312 7.32 7.24 -13.20
N GLY A 313 6.59 7.34 -14.32
CA GLY A 313 5.87 6.20 -14.91
C GLY A 313 6.78 5.08 -15.44
N ASP A 314 8.08 5.32 -15.50
CA ASP A 314 9.14 4.39 -15.91
C ASP A 314 10.00 3.90 -14.73
N SER A 315 9.67 4.26 -13.47
CA SER A 315 10.43 3.77 -12.32
C SER A 315 10.12 2.29 -12.01
N PRO A 316 11.10 1.38 -12.08
CA PRO A 316 10.87 -0.06 -12.03
C PRO A 316 10.47 -0.55 -10.63
N ASN A 317 9.44 -1.40 -10.57
CA ASN A 317 8.96 -2.06 -9.34
C ASN A 317 8.50 -1.10 -8.25
N THR A 318 7.90 0.02 -8.67
CA THR A 318 7.47 1.09 -7.78
C THR A 318 6.00 1.01 -7.40
N ASP A 319 5.48 -0.18 -7.06
CA ASP A 319 4.06 -0.38 -6.73
C ASP A 319 3.53 0.70 -5.76
N GLY A 320 2.30 1.16 -5.96
CA GLY A 320 1.68 2.13 -5.06
C GLY A 320 1.38 1.51 -3.70
N ILE A 321 0.42 0.57 -3.68
CA ILE A 321 0.05 -0.20 -2.48
C ILE A 321 0.24 -1.69 -2.77
N HIS A 322 1.06 -2.36 -1.97
CA HIS A 322 1.37 -3.78 -2.12
C HIS A 322 0.82 -4.57 -0.92
N LEU A 323 -0.11 -5.48 -1.16
CA LEU A 323 -0.71 -6.34 -0.16
C LEU A 323 -0.16 -7.77 -0.27
N GLN A 324 0.28 -8.33 0.85
CA GLN A 324 0.72 -9.72 0.94
C GLN A 324 0.27 -10.33 2.27
N ASN A 325 -0.25 -11.56 2.27
CA ASN A 325 -0.72 -12.24 3.48
C ASN A 325 -1.69 -11.40 4.34
N THR A 326 -2.41 -10.45 3.74
CA THR A 326 -3.13 -9.40 4.46
C THR A 326 -4.64 -9.54 4.27
N LYS A 327 -5.39 -9.44 5.36
CA LYS A 327 -6.84 -9.70 5.39
C LYS A 327 -7.63 -8.50 5.89
N ASP A 328 -8.88 -8.41 5.46
CA ASP A 328 -9.84 -7.38 5.87
C ASP A 328 -9.29 -5.97 5.58
N VAL A 329 -9.23 -5.65 4.28
CA VAL A 329 -8.58 -4.45 3.76
C VAL A 329 -9.60 -3.52 3.12
N LEU A 330 -9.53 -2.24 3.46
CA LEU A 330 -10.28 -1.17 2.83
C LEU A 330 -9.31 -0.12 2.27
N ILE A 331 -9.35 0.13 0.96
CA ILE A 331 -8.57 1.19 0.30
C ILE A 331 -9.55 2.13 -0.40
N HIS A 332 -9.53 3.43 -0.08
CA HIS A 332 -10.37 4.38 -0.79
C HIS A 332 -9.85 5.81 -0.89
N SER A 333 -10.51 6.64 -1.71
CA SER A 333 -10.25 8.08 -1.83
C SER A 333 -8.77 8.43 -2.07
N THR A 334 -8.06 7.64 -2.86
CA THR A 334 -6.60 7.70 -2.96
C THR A 334 -6.15 7.89 -4.40
N THR A 335 -5.06 8.63 -4.61
CA THR A 335 -4.45 8.86 -5.94
C THR A 335 -3.08 8.19 -6.01
N LEU A 336 -2.88 7.34 -7.04
CA LEU A 336 -1.71 6.49 -7.21
C LEU A 336 -1.10 6.71 -8.60
N ALA A 337 0.08 7.31 -8.64
CA ALA A 337 0.88 7.49 -9.86
C ALA A 337 2.25 6.85 -9.65
N CYS A 338 2.58 5.80 -10.40
CA CYS A 338 3.84 5.10 -10.23
C CYS A 338 4.32 4.39 -11.50
N GLY A 339 5.48 3.77 -11.45
CA GLY A 339 6.04 3.02 -12.58
C GLY A 339 5.65 1.54 -12.63
N ASP A 340 4.86 1.04 -11.67
CA ASP A 340 4.39 -0.36 -11.65
C ASP A 340 2.92 -0.42 -11.20
N ASP A 341 2.46 -1.53 -10.62
CA ASP A 341 1.07 -1.73 -10.19
C ASP A 341 0.63 -0.64 -9.19
N CYS A 342 -0.47 0.08 -9.48
CA CYS A 342 -1.06 1.02 -8.52
C CYS A 342 -1.43 0.30 -7.22
N ILE A 343 -2.10 -0.85 -7.35
CA ILE A 343 -2.38 -1.75 -6.23
C ILE A 343 -2.02 -3.17 -6.68
N SER A 344 -1.15 -3.84 -5.93
CA SER A 344 -0.82 -5.25 -6.14
C SER A 344 -1.28 -6.11 -4.96
N ILE A 345 -2.00 -7.20 -5.29
CA ILE A 345 -2.63 -8.11 -4.32
C ILE A 345 -1.99 -9.49 -4.48
N GLN A 346 -1.13 -9.86 -3.54
CA GLN A 346 -0.39 -11.13 -3.56
C GLN A 346 -1.15 -12.24 -2.81
N THR A 347 -0.51 -13.41 -2.75
CA THR A 347 -1.01 -14.57 -2.02
C THR A 347 -1.30 -14.27 -0.54
N GLY A 348 -2.24 -15.02 0.03
CA GLY A 348 -2.65 -14.93 1.43
C GLY A 348 -3.63 -13.79 1.71
N CYS A 349 -4.03 -13.03 0.69
CA CYS A 349 -4.98 -11.93 0.81
C CYS A 349 -6.43 -12.38 0.70
N SER A 350 -7.29 -11.85 1.57
CA SER A 350 -8.73 -12.06 1.50
C SER A 350 -9.54 -10.88 2.04
N ASN A 351 -10.77 -10.70 1.56
CA ASN A 351 -11.66 -9.61 1.98
C ASN A 351 -11.03 -8.23 1.72
N VAL A 352 -10.68 -7.97 0.46
CA VAL A 352 -10.11 -6.68 0.05
C VAL A 352 -11.17 -5.89 -0.69
N PHE A 353 -11.45 -4.67 -0.22
CA PHE A 353 -12.38 -3.74 -0.84
C PHE A 353 -11.67 -2.44 -1.22
N VAL A 354 -11.65 -2.15 -2.52
CA VAL A 354 -11.04 -0.96 -3.10
C VAL A 354 -12.13 -0.11 -3.75
N HIS A 355 -12.24 1.17 -3.40
CA HIS A 355 -13.16 2.08 -4.09
C HIS A 355 -12.71 3.54 -4.16
N ASN A 356 -13.18 4.31 -5.15
CA ASN A 356 -12.83 5.73 -5.32
C ASN A 356 -11.31 5.96 -5.42
N VAL A 357 -10.64 5.20 -6.29
CA VAL A 357 -9.20 5.33 -6.54
C VAL A 357 -8.94 5.93 -7.92
N ASN A 358 -7.99 6.85 -8.00
CA ASN A 358 -7.41 7.30 -9.27
C ASN A 358 -6.04 6.66 -9.46
N CYS A 359 -5.84 5.96 -10.57
CA CYS A 359 -4.65 5.16 -10.85
C CYS A 359 -4.05 5.54 -12.20
N GLY A 360 -2.82 6.02 -12.21
CA GLY A 360 -2.15 6.35 -13.46
C GLY A 360 -1.08 7.43 -13.32
N PRO A 361 0.04 7.32 -14.05
CA PRO A 361 0.49 6.16 -14.83
C PRO A 361 0.82 4.93 -13.96
N GLY A 362 1.17 3.80 -14.59
CA GLY A 362 1.59 2.56 -13.93
C GLY A 362 1.08 1.31 -14.64
N HIS A 363 1.00 0.18 -13.93
CA HIS A 363 0.54 -1.11 -14.47
C HIS A 363 -0.90 -1.47 -14.11
N GLY A 364 -1.66 -0.58 -13.45
CA GLY A 364 -3.06 -0.81 -13.11
C GLY A 364 -3.25 -1.49 -11.75
N ILE A 365 -4.35 -2.23 -11.57
CA ILE A 365 -4.64 -2.99 -10.35
C ILE A 365 -4.48 -4.48 -10.65
N SER A 366 -3.53 -5.12 -9.97
CA SER A 366 -3.09 -6.48 -10.27
C SER A 366 -3.29 -7.42 -9.09
N ILE A 367 -3.91 -8.57 -9.36
CA ILE A 367 -3.84 -9.75 -8.49
C ILE A 367 -2.67 -10.62 -8.99
N GLY A 368 -1.65 -10.79 -8.13
CA GLY A 368 -0.45 -11.56 -8.43
C GLY A 368 0.78 -10.73 -8.80
N SER A 369 1.85 -11.33 -9.31
CA SER A 369 1.90 -12.70 -9.85
C SER A 369 1.84 -13.81 -8.80
N LEU A 370 0.98 -14.81 -8.99
CA LEU A 370 0.70 -15.87 -8.02
C LEU A 370 1.28 -17.24 -8.40
N GLY A 371 1.85 -17.95 -7.44
CA GLY A 371 2.30 -19.35 -7.60
C GLY A 371 3.67 -19.51 -8.25
N LYS A 372 4.57 -18.53 -8.07
CA LYS A 372 5.96 -18.60 -8.58
C LYS A 372 6.64 -19.87 -8.09
N GLU A 373 7.43 -20.51 -8.94
CA GLU A 373 8.18 -21.73 -8.58
C GLU A 373 7.30 -22.89 -8.05
N GLY A 374 6.06 -22.98 -8.52
CA GLY A 374 5.14 -24.04 -8.11
C GLY A 374 4.57 -23.87 -6.70
N THR A 375 4.74 -22.69 -6.10
CA THR A 375 4.19 -22.39 -4.77
C THR A 375 2.67 -22.33 -4.77
N LYS A 376 2.08 -22.58 -3.60
CA LYS A 376 0.64 -22.44 -3.38
C LYS A 376 0.27 -20.97 -3.20
N ALA A 377 -0.72 -20.52 -3.95
CA ALA A 377 -1.23 -19.17 -3.87
C ALA A 377 -2.74 -19.12 -3.67
N CYS A 378 -3.18 -18.34 -2.68
CA CYS A 378 -4.58 -18.24 -2.29
C CYS A 378 -5.00 -16.78 -2.21
N VAL A 379 -5.98 -16.38 -3.02
CA VAL A 379 -6.59 -15.05 -2.98
C VAL A 379 -8.10 -15.19 -3.08
N SER A 380 -8.86 -14.52 -2.23
CA SER A 380 -10.32 -14.63 -2.27
C SER A 380 -11.07 -13.37 -1.85
N ASN A 381 -12.29 -13.21 -2.36
CA ASN A 381 -13.19 -12.13 -1.98
C ASN A 381 -12.55 -10.73 -2.15
N ILE A 382 -12.28 -10.38 -3.40
CA ILE A 382 -11.70 -9.09 -3.78
C ILE A 382 -12.73 -8.30 -4.56
N THR A 383 -13.03 -7.09 -4.11
CA THR A 383 -13.90 -6.16 -4.85
C THR A 383 -13.15 -4.86 -5.12
N VAL A 384 -13.05 -4.48 -6.38
CA VAL A 384 -12.48 -3.23 -6.85
C VAL A 384 -13.55 -2.49 -7.63
N ARG A 385 -13.93 -1.29 -7.18
CA ARG A 385 -14.97 -0.51 -7.84
C ARG A 385 -14.75 0.98 -7.84
N ASP A 386 -15.46 1.71 -8.68
CA ASP A 386 -15.41 3.17 -8.72
C ASP A 386 -13.97 3.68 -8.91
N VAL A 387 -13.25 3.11 -9.89
CA VAL A 387 -11.84 3.41 -10.17
C VAL A 387 -11.74 4.16 -11.50
N ALA A 388 -10.93 5.23 -11.52
CA ALA A 388 -10.49 5.86 -12.76
C ALA A 388 -9.03 5.44 -13.03
N MET A 389 -8.74 5.01 -14.26
CA MET A 389 -7.40 4.65 -14.68
C MET A 389 -6.99 5.44 -15.91
N HIS A 390 -5.76 5.97 -15.93
CA HIS A 390 -5.26 6.72 -17.07
C HIS A 390 -3.80 6.39 -17.40
N ASN A 391 -3.48 6.23 -18.68
CA ASN A 391 -2.12 5.99 -19.16
C ASN A 391 -1.41 4.81 -18.44
N THR A 392 -2.15 3.75 -18.12
CA THR A 392 -1.60 2.53 -17.51
C THR A 392 -1.34 1.46 -18.56
N MET A 393 -0.38 0.57 -18.29
CA MET A 393 -0.11 -0.61 -19.11
C MET A 393 -1.31 -1.57 -19.10
N THR A 394 -1.87 -1.84 -17.93
CA THR A 394 -3.09 -2.65 -17.82
C THR A 394 -4.15 -1.93 -16.99
N GLY A 395 -5.40 -2.34 -17.14
CA GLY A 395 -6.48 -1.87 -16.27
C GLY A 395 -6.57 -2.73 -15.02
N VAL A 396 -7.42 -3.75 -15.09
CA VAL A 396 -7.55 -4.79 -14.04
C VAL A 396 -6.96 -6.11 -14.54
N ARG A 397 -6.10 -6.71 -13.70
CA ARG A 397 -5.22 -7.80 -14.11
C ARG A 397 -5.17 -8.93 -13.10
N ILE A 398 -5.17 -10.18 -13.58
CA ILE A 398 -4.82 -11.37 -12.79
C ILE A 398 -3.61 -12.06 -13.44
N LYS A 399 -2.51 -12.21 -12.69
CA LYS A 399 -1.26 -12.85 -13.12
C LYS A 399 -1.02 -14.11 -12.30
N THR A 400 -0.86 -15.26 -12.94
CA THR A 400 -0.41 -16.48 -12.28
C THR A 400 0.71 -17.15 -13.08
N TRP A 401 1.67 -17.73 -12.36
CA TRP A 401 2.80 -18.43 -12.97
C TRP A 401 2.36 -19.81 -13.45
N GLN A 402 2.88 -20.24 -14.61
CA GLN A 402 2.82 -21.65 -14.97
C GLN A 402 3.52 -22.48 -13.89
N GLY A 403 2.93 -23.61 -13.52
CA GLY A 403 3.45 -24.48 -12.48
C GLY A 403 2.83 -24.26 -11.11
N GLY A 404 2.25 -23.09 -10.84
CA GLY A 404 1.65 -22.73 -9.55
C GLY A 404 0.44 -23.60 -9.16
N VAL A 405 0.08 -23.57 -7.89
CA VAL A 405 -1.10 -24.30 -7.34
C VAL A 405 -1.90 -23.38 -6.42
N GLY A 406 -3.15 -23.74 -6.09
CA GLY A 406 -4.03 -22.93 -5.26
C GLY A 406 -5.18 -22.29 -6.06
N SER A 407 -5.76 -21.21 -5.55
CA SER A 407 -6.95 -20.59 -6.15
C SER A 407 -7.03 -19.07 -5.98
N VAL A 408 -7.62 -18.42 -6.99
CA VAL A 408 -8.13 -17.05 -6.99
C VAL A 408 -9.64 -17.14 -7.19
N LYS A 409 -10.43 -16.74 -6.18
CA LYS A 409 -11.89 -16.90 -6.22
C LYS A 409 -12.70 -15.72 -5.70
N GLY A 410 -13.84 -15.43 -6.35
CA GLY A 410 -14.76 -14.39 -5.90
C GLY A 410 -14.18 -12.99 -6.09
N ILE A 411 -13.92 -12.62 -7.34
CA ILE A 411 -13.31 -11.35 -7.71
C ILE A 411 -14.36 -10.50 -8.44
N ILE A 412 -14.49 -9.24 -8.05
CA ILE A 412 -15.40 -8.29 -8.69
C ILE A 412 -14.63 -7.02 -9.07
N PHE A 413 -14.62 -6.72 -10.36
CA PHE A 413 -14.17 -5.45 -10.93
C PHE A 413 -15.38 -4.71 -11.49
N SER A 414 -15.77 -3.58 -10.89
CA SER A 414 -17.04 -2.92 -11.23
C SER A 414 -16.97 -1.40 -11.32
N ASN A 415 -17.62 -0.78 -12.31
CA ASN A 415 -17.61 0.68 -12.49
C ASN A 415 -16.17 1.25 -12.59
N ILE A 416 -15.46 0.86 -13.66
CA ILE A 416 -14.09 1.28 -13.93
C ILE A 416 -14.07 2.15 -15.19
N GLN A 417 -13.52 3.36 -15.07
CA GLN A 417 -13.35 4.31 -16.15
C GLN A 417 -11.91 4.30 -16.63
N LEU A 418 -11.70 4.14 -17.93
CA LEU A 418 -10.37 3.95 -18.52
C LEU A 418 -10.07 5.06 -19.53
N ASN A 419 -8.86 5.60 -19.47
CA ASN A 419 -8.37 6.55 -20.45
C ASN A 419 -6.99 6.14 -20.96
N GLN A 420 -6.88 5.80 -22.24
CA GLN A 420 -5.63 5.42 -22.91
C GLN A 420 -4.89 4.28 -22.20
N VAL A 421 -5.64 3.28 -21.71
CA VAL A 421 -5.05 2.09 -21.09
C VAL A 421 -4.62 1.10 -22.16
N GLN A 422 -3.42 0.54 -22.11
CA GLN A 422 -2.96 -0.33 -23.20
C GLN A 422 -3.78 -1.61 -23.27
N ILE A 423 -3.91 -2.35 -22.15
CA ILE A 423 -4.69 -3.59 -22.05
C ILE A 423 -5.67 -3.50 -20.86
N PRO A 424 -6.93 -3.06 -21.06
CA PRO A 424 -7.90 -2.85 -19.99
C PRO A 424 -8.17 -4.02 -19.05
N ILE A 425 -8.34 -5.23 -19.62
CA ILE A 425 -8.78 -6.40 -18.86
C ILE A 425 -7.88 -7.57 -19.23
N THR A 426 -7.22 -8.17 -18.24
CA THR A 426 -6.31 -9.28 -18.50
C THR A 426 -6.34 -10.37 -17.43
N ILE A 427 -6.31 -11.63 -17.88
CA ILE A 427 -6.00 -12.80 -17.07
C ILE A 427 -4.88 -13.53 -17.80
N ASN A 428 -3.73 -13.68 -17.17
CA ASN A 428 -2.58 -14.36 -17.72
C ASN A 428 -2.08 -15.44 -16.74
N GLN A 429 -2.42 -16.71 -17.03
CA GLN A 429 -1.91 -17.89 -16.29
C GLN A 429 -0.58 -18.42 -16.87
N PHE A 430 -0.01 -17.73 -17.85
CA PHE A 430 1.27 -18.05 -18.50
C PHE A 430 2.39 -17.07 -18.11
N TYR A 431 2.27 -16.44 -16.93
CA TYR A 431 3.20 -15.39 -16.50
C TYR A 431 4.63 -15.94 -16.38
N CYS A 432 5.59 -15.17 -16.90
CA CYS A 432 6.98 -15.58 -17.08
C CYS A 432 7.90 -14.34 -17.10
N ASP A 433 8.93 -14.33 -16.25
CA ASP A 433 9.92 -13.23 -16.16
C ASP A 433 11.10 -13.38 -17.12
N HIS A 434 11.10 -14.42 -17.96
CA HIS A 434 12.15 -14.70 -18.94
C HIS A 434 11.62 -14.55 -20.37
N SER A 435 12.54 -14.43 -21.34
CA SER A 435 12.18 -14.41 -22.76
C SER A 435 11.45 -15.70 -23.18
N LYS A 436 11.83 -16.85 -22.60
CA LYS A 436 11.19 -18.16 -22.77
C LYS A 436 11.10 -18.88 -21.42
N CYS A 437 9.92 -19.38 -21.06
CA CYS A 437 9.71 -20.29 -19.94
C CYS A 437 9.33 -21.69 -20.43
N LYS A 438 9.60 -22.72 -19.61
CA LYS A 438 9.15 -24.08 -19.91
C LYS A 438 7.64 -24.18 -19.63
N ASN A 439 6.93 -24.84 -20.54
CA ASN A 439 5.52 -25.14 -20.34
C ASN A 439 5.34 -26.05 -19.12
N GLN A 440 4.39 -25.69 -18.27
CA GLN A 440 3.98 -26.49 -17.11
C GLN A 440 2.46 -26.63 -17.11
N THR A 441 1.97 -27.74 -16.58
CA THR A 441 0.55 -28.11 -16.64
C THR A 441 -0.24 -27.70 -15.39
N SER A 442 0.40 -27.53 -14.24
CA SER A 442 -0.26 -26.96 -13.06
C SER A 442 -0.41 -25.45 -13.23
N ALA A 443 -1.48 -24.90 -12.68
CA ALA A 443 -1.71 -23.46 -12.58
C ALA A 443 -2.58 -23.17 -11.37
N VAL A 444 -2.46 -21.96 -10.82
CA VAL A 444 -3.41 -21.44 -9.83
C VAL A 444 -4.79 -21.36 -10.49
N ALA A 445 -5.79 -22.02 -9.92
CA ALA A 445 -7.15 -22.00 -10.45
C ALA A 445 -7.75 -20.58 -10.35
N VAL A 446 -8.48 -20.15 -11.38
CA VAL A 446 -9.14 -18.84 -11.42
C VAL A 446 -10.63 -19.06 -11.66
N GLU A 447 -11.45 -18.69 -10.68
CA GLU A 447 -12.89 -18.98 -10.66
C GLU A 447 -13.70 -17.78 -10.14
N GLY A 448 -14.87 -17.54 -10.74
CA GLY A 448 -15.82 -16.55 -10.23
C GLY A 448 -15.26 -15.13 -10.30
N VAL A 449 -14.95 -14.68 -11.52
CA VAL A 449 -14.42 -13.34 -11.79
C VAL A 449 -15.46 -12.54 -12.56
N THR A 450 -15.96 -11.47 -11.96
CA THR A 450 -16.96 -10.59 -12.56
C THR A 450 -16.33 -9.27 -13.00
N TYR A 451 -16.51 -8.94 -14.28
CA TYR A 451 -16.19 -7.63 -14.83
C TYR A 451 -17.50 -6.93 -15.22
N GLU A 452 -17.76 -5.78 -14.62
CA GLU A 452 -19.04 -5.08 -14.78
C GLU A 452 -18.85 -3.56 -14.98
N ARG A 453 -19.53 -2.96 -15.96
CA ARG A 453 -19.48 -1.50 -16.19
C ARG A 453 -18.05 -0.98 -16.33
N ILE A 454 -17.25 -1.62 -17.17
CA ILE A 454 -15.90 -1.17 -17.51
C ILE A 454 -15.98 -0.41 -18.83
N LYS A 455 -15.69 0.89 -18.80
CA LYS A 455 -15.87 1.79 -19.94
C LYS A 455 -14.64 2.65 -20.17
N GLY A 456 -14.40 3.04 -21.42
CA GLY A 456 -13.35 3.99 -21.73
C GLY A 456 -12.60 3.71 -23.01
N THR A 457 -11.30 4.04 -23.03
CA THR A 457 -10.44 3.89 -24.22
C THR A 457 -9.25 2.98 -23.99
N TYR A 458 -8.83 2.30 -25.05
CA TYR A 458 -7.64 1.43 -25.04
C TYR A 458 -6.73 1.62 -26.26
N THR A 459 -5.44 1.30 -26.11
CA THR A 459 -4.43 1.58 -27.15
C THR A 459 -3.72 0.34 -27.72
N VAL A 460 -3.92 -0.86 -27.16
CA VAL A 460 -3.32 -2.11 -27.68
C VAL A 460 -4.38 -3.19 -27.89
N LYS A 461 -5.03 -3.67 -26.83
CA LYS A 461 -5.96 -4.81 -26.90
C LYS A 461 -7.06 -4.63 -25.86
N PRO A 462 -8.34 -4.83 -26.19
CA PRO A 462 -9.42 -4.59 -25.23
C PRO A 462 -9.44 -5.61 -24.09
N VAL A 463 -9.23 -6.89 -24.42
CA VAL A 463 -9.27 -8.02 -23.48
C VAL A 463 -8.22 -9.06 -23.85
N HIS A 464 -7.51 -9.57 -22.85
CA HIS A 464 -6.59 -10.70 -22.98
C HIS A 464 -6.82 -11.75 -21.89
N PHE A 465 -7.48 -12.85 -22.24
CA PHE A 465 -7.63 -14.00 -21.35
C PHE A 465 -6.79 -15.17 -21.88
N ALA A 466 -5.74 -15.52 -21.16
CA ALA A 466 -4.86 -16.62 -21.45
C ALA A 466 -4.83 -17.58 -20.25
N CYS A 467 -5.70 -18.60 -20.30
CA CYS A 467 -5.87 -19.58 -19.23
C CYS A 467 -5.29 -20.95 -19.60
N SER A 468 -4.95 -21.76 -18.59
CA SER A 468 -4.35 -23.08 -18.75
C SER A 468 -5.35 -24.08 -19.37
N ASP A 469 -4.86 -24.98 -20.23
CA ASP A 469 -5.66 -26.11 -20.74
C ASP A 469 -6.10 -27.08 -19.63
N ASN A 470 -5.28 -27.22 -18.59
CA ASN A 470 -5.53 -28.13 -17.48
C ASN A 470 -6.35 -27.47 -16.35
N PHE A 471 -6.30 -26.14 -16.26
CA PHE A 471 -7.00 -25.33 -15.26
C PHE A 471 -7.63 -24.11 -15.95
N PRO A 472 -8.64 -24.33 -16.81
CA PRO A 472 -9.34 -23.25 -17.50
C PRO A 472 -9.89 -22.25 -16.48
N CYS A 473 -9.96 -20.98 -16.86
CA CYS A 473 -10.68 -20.00 -16.06
C CYS A 473 -12.18 -20.26 -16.20
N VAL A 474 -12.89 -20.33 -15.08
CA VAL A 474 -14.32 -20.67 -15.05
C VAL A 474 -15.14 -19.61 -14.34
N ASP A 475 -16.43 -19.53 -14.68
CA ASP A 475 -17.37 -18.56 -14.12
C ASP A 475 -16.87 -17.11 -14.27
N VAL A 476 -16.29 -16.79 -15.45
CA VAL A 476 -15.91 -15.43 -15.84
C VAL A 476 -17.13 -14.72 -16.41
N GLN A 477 -17.58 -13.64 -15.76
CA GLN A 477 -18.77 -12.90 -16.15
C GLN A 477 -18.39 -11.54 -16.73
N LEU A 478 -18.94 -11.21 -17.89
CA LEU A 478 -18.79 -9.91 -18.54
C LEU A 478 -20.15 -9.21 -18.64
N SER A 479 -20.24 -7.97 -18.14
CA SER A 479 -21.44 -7.15 -18.24
C SER A 479 -21.09 -5.67 -18.46
N SER A 480 -21.79 -5.03 -19.39
CA SER A 480 -21.68 -3.60 -19.70
C SER A 480 -20.24 -3.15 -19.98
N ILE A 481 -19.51 -3.88 -20.83
CA ILE A 481 -18.15 -3.54 -21.26
C ILE A 481 -18.20 -2.67 -22.51
N GLU A 482 -17.67 -1.44 -22.42
CA GLU A 482 -17.66 -0.46 -23.52
C GLU A 482 -16.27 0.19 -23.66
N LEU A 483 -15.40 -0.47 -24.42
CA LEU A 483 -14.02 -0.08 -24.69
C LEU A 483 -13.90 0.42 -26.13
N LYS A 484 -13.39 1.63 -26.30
CA LYS A 484 -13.18 2.24 -27.62
C LYS A 484 -11.69 2.24 -27.97
N PRO A 485 -11.31 1.78 -29.16
CA PRO A 485 -9.92 1.85 -29.59
C PRO A 485 -9.51 3.31 -29.78
N VAL A 486 -8.32 3.65 -29.32
CA VAL A 486 -7.60 4.88 -29.65
C VAL A 486 -6.25 4.47 -30.21
N GLN A 487 -6.12 4.50 -31.53
CA GLN A 487 -4.87 4.20 -32.20
C GLN A 487 -3.88 5.32 -31.90
N GLU A 488 -2.84 4.99 -31.15
CA GLU A 488 -1.86 5.98 -30.70
C GLU A 488 -0.43 5.58 -31.13
N LYS A 489 0.26 4.77 -30.33
CA LYS A 489 1.69 4.44 -30.52
C LYS A 489 1.95 2.96 -30.81
N TYR A 490 0.96 2.10 -30.59
CA TYR A 490 1.12 0.65 -30.57
C TYR A 490 0.20 -0.04 -31.57
N ARG A 491 0.61 -1.22 -32.03
CA ARG A 491 -0.22 -2.09 -32.85
C ARG A 491 -1.46 -2.53 -32.06
N MET A 492 -2.62 -2.40 -32.68
CA MET A 492 -3.88 -2.85 -32.09
C MET A 492 -4.20 -4.29 -32.46
N TYR A 493 -4.83 -4.99 -31.51
CA TYR A 493 -5.23 -6.38 -31.65
C TYR A 493 -6.67 -6.57 -31.15
N ASP A 494 -7.37 -7.53 -31.74
CA ASP A 494 -8.69 -7.95 -31.29
C ASP A 494 -8.65 -8.61 -29.90
N ALA A 495 -9.82 -8.78 -29.29
CA ALA A 495 -9.95 -9.52 -28.03
C ALA A 495 -9.37 -10.95 -28.19
N TYR A 496 -8.72 -11.44 -27.13
CA TYR A 496 -8.15 -12.78 -27.09
C TYR A 496 -8.69 -13.54 -25.89
N CYS A 497 -9.12 -14.78 -26.12
CA CYS A 497 -9.54 -15.70 -25.08
C CYS A 497 -8.99 -17.10 -25.38
N TRP A 498 -8.38 -17.71 -24.37
CA TRP A 498 -7.94 -19.09 -24.42
C TRP A 498 -8.33 -19.78 -23.11
N GLN A 499 -9.06 -20.89 -23.24
CA GLN A 499 -9.56 -21.69 -22.11
C GLN A 499 -10.28 -20.88 -21.03
N THR A 500 -11.09 -19.92 -21.47
CA THR A 500 -11.88 -19.05 -20.60
C THR A 500 -13.36 -19.34 -20.81
N PHE A 501 -14.04 -19.68 -19.73
CA PHE A 501 -15.43 -20.10 -19.73
C PHE A 501 -16.26 -19.24 -18.78
N GLY A 502 -17.49 -18.92 -19.18
CA GLY A 502 -18.42 -18.18 -18.33
C GLY A 502 -19.60 -17.62 -19.08
N GLU A 503 -19.98 -16.37 -18.80
CA GLU A 503 -21.22 -15.77 -19.29
C GLU A 503 -21.02 -14.34 -19.78
N LEU A 504 -21.73 -14.01 -20.86
CA LEU A 504 -21.84 -12.67 -21.42
C LEU A 504 -23.24 -12.14 -21.10
N ASN A 505 -23.37 -11.35 -20.03
CA ASN A 505 -24.67 -10.91 -19.52
C ASN A 505 -25.27 -9.76 -20.34
N THR A 506 -24.44 -9.01 -21.07
CA THR A 506 -24.87 -8.00 -22.03
C THR A 506 -23.93 -7.99 -23.22
N PRO A 507 -24.34 -7.46 -24.40
CA PRO A 507 -23.42 -7.19 -25.49
C PRO A 507 -22.22 -6.33 -25.03
N THR A 508 -21.08 -6.54 -25.65
CA THR A 508 -19.83 -5.84 -25.36
C THR A 508 -19.37 -5.05 -26.58
N LEU A 509 -18.69 -3.94 -26.35
CA LEU A 509 -18.07 -3.12 -27.38
C LEU A 509 -16.57 -3.00 -27.06
N PRO A 510 -15.65 -3.47 -27.94
CA PRO A 510 -15.93 -4.34 -29.08
C PRO A 510 -16.49 -5.71 -28.65
N PRO A 511 -17.08 -6.49 -29.57
CA PRO A 511 -17.53 -7.86 -29.27
C PRO A 511 -16.38 -8.74 -28.75
N ILE A 512 -16.65 -9.50 -27.68
CA ILE A 512 -15.72 -10.47 -27.08
C ILE A 512 -16.25 -11.88 -27.34
N ASP A 513 -16.36 -12.25 -28.62
CA ASP A 513 -16.96 -13.52 -29.06
C ASP A 513 -16.06 -14.74 -28.76
N CYS A 514 -14.81 -14.50 -28.34
CA CYS A 514 -13.87 -15.55 -27.97
C CYS A 514 -14.17 -16.22 -26.62
N LEU A 515 -15.02 -15.61 -25.76
CA LEU A 515 -15.39 -16.19 -24.48
C LEU A 515 -16.29 -17.41 -24.71
N LYS A 516 -15.91 -18.56 -24.14
CA LYS A 516 -16.71 -19.79 -24.27
C LYS A 516 -17.86 -19.77 -23.27
N ILE A 517 -19.10 -19.80 -23.75
CA ILE A 517 -20.26 -19.76 -22.86
C ILE A 517 -20.44 -21.09 -22.12
N GLY A 518 -20.73 -21.02 -20.82
CA GLY A 518 -20.99 -22.18 -19.96
C GLY A 518 -19.73 -22.69 -19.25
N LYS A 519 -19.58 -24.00 -19.15
CA LYS A 519 -18.49 -24.67 -18.42
C LYS A 519 -17.64 -25.56 -19.35
N PRO A 520 -16.36 -25.79 -19.04
CA PRO A 520 -15.51 -26.71 -19.79
C PRO A 520 -16.06 -28.16 -19.75
N PRO A 521 -15.90 -28.94 -20.83
CA PRO A 521 -16.45 -30.29 -20.96
C PRO A 521 -15.79 -31.34 -20.03
N ARG A 522 -14.57 -31.07 -19.54
CA ARG A 522 -13.89 -31.87 -18.51
C ARG A 522 -13.17 -30.92 -17.56
N ASN A 523 -13.52 -30.96 -16.28
CA ASN A 523 -12.74 -30.33 -15.22
C ASN A 523 -11.83 -31.37 -14.58
N LYS A 524 -10.54 -31.07 -14.50
CA LYS A 524 -9.67 -31.82 -13.60
C LYS A 524 -10.16 -31.53 -12.18
N VAL A 525 -10.49 -32.56 -11.42
CA VAL A 525 -10.90 -32.41 -10.01
C VAL A 525 -9.70 -31.82 -9.26
N GLN A 526 -9.88 -30.66 -8.64
CA GLN A 526 -8.88 -30.09 -7.74
C GLN A 526 -8.60 -31.08 -6.63
N SER A 527 -7.33 -31.41 -6.43
CA SER A 527 -6.90 -32.24 -5.31
C SER A 527 -6.86 -31.43 -4.02
N ASP A 528 -6.81 -32.06 -2.85
CA ASP A 528 -6.64 -31.36 -1.56
C ASP A 528 -5.42 -30.43 -1.55
N HIS A 529 -4.39 -30.74 -2.35
CA HIS A 529 -3.22 -29.88 -2.54
C HIS A 529 -3.56 -28.55 -3.24
N ASP A 530 -4.55 -28.55 -4.12
CA ASP A 530 -4.96 -27.39 -4.93
C ASP A 530 -5.94 -26.45 -4.19
N VAL A 531 -6.55 -26.88 -3.09
CA VAL A 531 -7.62 -26.14 -2.40
C VAL A 531 -7.09 -25.11 -1.41
N CYS A 532 -7.62 -23.88 -1.50
CA CYS A 532 -7.58 -22.85 -0.46
C CYS A 532 -8.92 -22.83 0.29
#